data_AF-A0AAU9W641-F1
#
_entry.id   AF-A0AAU9W641-F1
#
_cell.length_a   1.000
_cell.length_b   1.000
_cell.length_c   1.000
_cell.angle_alpha   90.00
_cell.angle_beta   90.00
_cell.angle_gamma   90.00
#
_symmetry.space_group_name_H-M   'P 1'
#
loop_
_entity.id
_entity.type
_entity.pdbx_description
1 polymer ?
#
loop_
_entity_poly.entity_id
_entity_poly.type
_entity_poly.pdbx_seq_one_letter_code
_entity_poly.pdbx_strand_id
1 'polypeptide(L)'
;MIYLPGTKANKLLLSGQLTSISIYDYHIAVDAIQGIIEQGEGSDPCNTLTCNKNEKKDLSHYFLFKSVVEGRGIQVVKESTGTTINIANASHRTDKPKPCNGTCYFNGSEISFDPEGIWPMIPNRRLSDYTPGSKAYRQEVLFNKAYTKLLKSLEHAFNGHPESLEDAIGLMYGVELHLKTLLRTPVDDNGDPDIGPNASPTFEFTP
;
A
#
# COMPACT_ATOMS: atom_id res chain seq x y z
N MET A 1 -14.54 -7.07 -18.77
CA MET A 1 -13.53 -6.10 -19.27
C MET A 1 -14.26 -4.96 -19.93
N ILE A 2 -14.31 -3.79 -19.31
CA ILE A 2 -14.73 -2.56 -19.98
C ILE A 2 -13.52 -1.63 -19.91
N TYR A 3 -12.91 -1.41 -21.06
CA TYR A 3 -11.79 -0.48 -21.24
C TYR A 3 -12.40 0.91 -21.44
N LEU A 4 -12.16 1.84 -20.51
CA LEU A 4 -12.50 3.25 -20.71
C LEU A 4 -11.22 3.98 -21.13
N PRO A 5 -11.12 4.44 -22.39
CA PRO A 5 -9.96 5.19 -22.86
C PRO A 5 -9.90 6.56 -22.15
N GLY A 6 -8.73 6.95 -21.66
CA GLY A 6 -8.47 8.31 -21.16
C GLY A 6 -8.03 8.46 -19.70
N THR A 7 -7.73 7.38 -18.97
CA THR A 7 -7.14 7.48 -17.62
C THR A 7 -5.69 6.99 -17.63
N LYS A 8 -4.74 7.92 -17.49
CA LYS A 8 -3.30 7.66 -17.20
C LYS A 8 -3.08 7.04 -15.80
N ALA A 9 -3.97 6.15 -15.35
CA ALA A 9 -3.88 5.54 -14.04
C ALA A 9 -4.28 4.06 -14.16
N ASN A 10 -3.26 3.20 -14.21
CA ASN A 10 -3.42 1.80 -13.90
C ASN A 10 -3.88 1.71 -12.44
N LYS A 11 -5.18 1.45 -12.24
CA LYS A 11 -5.79 1.35 -10.93
C LYS A 11 -5.40 -0.01 -10.31
N LEU A 12 -4.33 -0.05 -9.54
CA LEU A 12 -4.10 -1.14 -8.60
C LEU A 12 -5.15 -1.02 -7.48
N LEU A 13 -6.20 -1.83 -7.56
CA LEU A 13 -7.16 -1.99 -6.48
C LEU A 13 -6.51 -2.86 -5.41
N LEU A 14 -5.91 -2.24 -4.40
CA LEU A 14 -5.57 -2.91 -3.15
C LEU A 14 -6.88 -3.10 -2.37
N SER A 15 -7.59 -4.20 -2.65
CA SER A 15 -8.83 -4.56 -1.96
C SER A 15 -8.53 -5.19 -0.60
N GLY A 16 -8.03 -4.40 0.36
CA GLY A 16 -8.00 -4.81 1.76
C GLY A 16 -9.31 -4.37 2.41
N GLN A 17 -10.17 -5.32 2.78
CA GLN A 17 -11.33 -5.01 3.62
C GLN A 17 -10.81 -4.63 5.01
N LEU A 18 -11.03 -3.37 5.43
CA LEU A 18 -10.66 -2.90 6.77
C LEU A 18 -11.48 -3.65 7.82
N THR A 19 -10.90 -4.67 8.44
CA THR A 19 -11.48 -5.34 9.60
C THR A 19 -10.98 -4.65 10.86
N SER A 20 -11.86 -3.94 11.56
CA SER A 20 -11.54 -3.38 12.87
C SER A 20 -11.46 -4.51 13.90
N ILE A 21 -10.30 -4.69 14.52
CA ILE A 21 -10.09 -5.64 15.62
C ILE A 21 -9.97 -4.83 16.90
N SER A 22 -10.89 -5.04 17.84
CA SER A 22 -10.80 -4.43 19.17
C SER A 22 -9.78 -5.21 20.02
N ILE A 23 -8.73 -4.53 20.48
CA ILE A 23 -7.65 -5.13 21.27
C ILE A 23 -7.85 -4.77 22.74
N TYR A 24 -8.07 -5.77 23.60
CA TYR A 24 -8.32 -5.56 25.03
C TYR A 24 -7.57 -6.54 25.94
N ASP A 25 -6.83 -7.50 25.37
CA ASP A 25 -6.00 -8.43 26.13
C ASP A 25 -4.68 -8.75 25.40
N TYR A 26 -3.77 -9.40 26.14
CA TYR A 26 -2.46 -9.79 25.65
C TYR A 26 -2.52 -10.74 24.44
N HIS A 27 -3.45 -11.69 24.42
CA HIS A 27 -3.54 -12.67 23.35
C HIS A 27 -4.01 -12.03 22.04
N ILE A 28 -5.03 -11.16 22.10
CA ILE A 28 -5.49 -10.40 20.94
C ILE A 28 -4.42 -9.43 20.44
N ALA A 29 -3.62 -8.84 21.34
CA ALA A 29 -2.50 -7.99 20.93
C ALA A 29 -1.42 -8.77 20.17
N VAL A 30 -1.11 -9.99 20.63
CA VAL A 30 -0.18 -10.90 19.91
C VAL A 30 -0.74 -11.26 18.54
N ASP A 31 -2.03 -11.58 18.44
CA ASP A 31 -2.68 -11.90 17.16
C ASP A 31 -2.70 -10.69 16.21
N ALA A 32 -2.93 -9.47 16.72
CA ALA A 32 -2.89 -8.25 15.92
C ALA A 32 -1.49 -7.97 15.37
N ILE A 33 -0.44 -8.15 16.18
CA ILE A 33 0.96 -8.03 15.73
C ILE A 33 1.28 -9.08 14.66
N GLN A 34 0.83 -10.32 14.86
CA GLN A 34 0.98 -11.38 13.89
C GLN A 34 0.32 -11.02 12.54
N GLY A 35 -0.85 -10.38 12.57
CA GLY A 35 -1.50 -9.85 11.37
C GLY A 35 -0.66 -8.80 10.62
N ILE A 36 -0.03 -7.87 11.34
CA ILE A 36 0.87 -6.85 10.75
C ILE A 36 2.07 -7.52 10.07
N ILE A 37 2.68 -8.51 10.73
CA ILE A 37 3.83 -9.27 10.18
C ILE A 37 3.41 -10.00 8.89
N GLU A 38 2.23 -10.59 8.88
CA GLU A 38 1.71 -11.32 7.71
C GLU A 38 1.43 -10.41 6.51
N GLN A 39 0.85 -9.23 6.73
CA GLN A 39 0.51 -8.29 5.65
C GLN A 39 1.73 -7.49 5.14
N GLY A 40 2.69 -7.18 6.01
CA GLY A 40 3.84 -6.32 5.71
C GLY A 40 4.91 -6.95 4.82
N GLU A 41 6.12 -7.10 5.35
CA GLU A 41 7.34 -7.55 4.63
C GLU A 41 7.25 -9.00 4.08
N GLY A 42 6.14 -9.68 4.36
CA GLY A 42 6.00 -11.12 4.23
C GLY A 42 6.38 -11.79 5.54
N SER A 43 5.56 -12.74 5.95
CA SER A 43 6.03 -13.76 6.88
C SER A 43 7.26 -14.47 6.29
N ASP A 44 8.13 -15.01 7.14
CA ASP A 44 9.32 -15.85 6.84
C ASP A 44 9.28 -16.49 5.44
N PRO A 45 10.36 -16.51 4.63
CA PRO A 45 10.40 -17.19 3.33
C PRO A 45 9.88 -18.64 3.35
N CYS A 46 9.77 -19.26 4.54
CA CYS A 46 9.19 -20.58 4.77
C CYS A 46 7.81 -20.61 5.45
N ASN A 47 7.18 -19.46 5.73
CA ASN A 47 5.84 -19.40 6.31
C ASN A 47 4.76 -19.46 5.22
N THR A 48 4.08 -20.61 5.17
CA THR A 48 3.06 -21.05 4.21
C THR A 48 1.73 -20.28 4.25
N LEU A 49 1.65 -19.14 4.93
CA LEU A 49 0.40 -18.38 5.05
C LEU A 49 0.11 -17.48 3.85
N THR A 50 1.07 -17.25 2.95
CA THR A 50 0.92 -16.34 1.79
C THR A 50 0.98 -17.01 0.42
N CYS A 51 1.43 -18.26 0.34
CA CYS A 51 1.52 -19.02 -0.92
C CYS A 51 0.47 -20.18 -0.99
N ASN A 52 -0.67 -20.11 -0.31
CA ASN A 52 -1.70 -21.16 -0.38
C ASN A 52 -2.80 -20.79 -1.38
N LYS A 53 -2.84 -21.44 -2.55
CA LYS A 53 -3.87 -21.20 -3.59
C LYS A 53 -5.33 -21.46 -3.13
N ASN A 54 -5.53 -22.11 -1.98
CA ASN A 54 -6.83 -22.67 -1.60
C ASN A 54 -7.60 -21.85 -0.57
N GLU A 55 -7.01 -20.81 -0.02
CA GLU A 55 -7.69 -19.82 0.80
C GLU A 55 -7.44 -18.46 0.15
N LYS A 56 -8.48 -17.66 -0.09
CA LYS A 56 -8.38 -16.29 -0.62
C LYS A 56 -7.67 -15.40 0.39
N LYS A 57 -6.40 -15.64 0.68
CA LYS A 57 -5.58 -14.76 1.51
C LYS A 57 -4.73 -13.92 0.56
N ASP A 58 -4.83 -12.61 0.73
CA ASP A 58 -4.08 -11.65 -0.07
C ASP A 58 -2.57 -11.88 0.10
N LEU A 59 -1.83 -11.71 -1.00
CA LEU A 59 -0.37 -11.78 -0.99
C LEU A 59 0.18 -10.69 -0.05
N SER A 60 1.25 -10.98 0.68
CA SER A 60 1.93 -9.93 1.47
C SER A 60 2.52 -8.84 0.56
N HIS A 61 2.78 -7.65 1.13
CA HIS A 61 3.27 -6.51 0.36
C HIS A 61 4.60 -6.80 -0.36
N TYR A 62 5.53 -7.55 0.24
CA TYR A 62 6.78 -7.94 -0.43
C TYR A 62 6.54 -8.67 -1.74
N PHE A 63 5.69 -9.70 -1.73
CA PHE A 63 5.39 -10.51 -2.90
C PHE A 63 4.64 -9.72 -3.97
N LEU A 64 3.75 -8.80 -3.56
CA LEU A 64 3.08 -7.88 -4.48
C LEU A 64 4.07 -6.94 -5.17
N PHE A 65 4.95 -6.28 -4.42
CA PHE A 65 5.94 -5.36 -5.01
C PHE A 65 6.98 -6.09 -5.85
N LYS A 66 7.45 -7.25 -5.41
CA LYS A 66 8.37 -8.08 -6.19
C LYS A 66 7.73 -8.52 -7.52
N SER A 67 6.44 -8.85 -7.53
CA SER A 67 5.71 -9.18 -8.76
C SER A 67 5.71 -8.02 -9.77
N VAL A 68 5.54 -6.78 -9.28
CA VAL A 68 5.62 -5.57 -10.12
C VAL A 68 7.03 -5.41 -10.71
N VAL A 69 8.07 -5.61 -9.91
CA VAL A 69 9.47 -5.54 -10.37
C VAL A 69 9.78 -6.60 -11.42
N GLU A 70 9.28 -7.83 -11.23
CA GLU A 70 9.47 -8.94 -12.18
C GLU A 70 8.53 -8.87 -13.41
N GLY A 71 7.55 -7.95 -13.42
CA GLY A 71 6.53 -7.84 -14.46
C GLY A 71 5.64 -9.08 -14.59
N ARG A 72 5.60 -9.94 -13.56
CA ARG A 72 4.94 -11.24 -13.57
C ARG A 72 4.26 -11.49 -12.23
N GLY A 73 3.04 -12.02 -12.28
CA GLY A 73 2.36 -12.54 -11.09
C GLY A 73 3.05 -13.77 -10.51
N ILE A 74 2.63 -14.17 -9.32
CA ILE A 74 3.21 -15.32 -8.61
C ILE A 74 2.46 -16.61 -8.94
N GLN A 75 3.21 -17.68 -9.18
CA GLN A 75 2.72 -19.05 -9.13
C GLN A 75 3.39 -19.82 -7.99
N VAL A 76 2.60 -20.62 -7.28
CA VAL A 76 3.11 -21.48 -6.22
C VAL A 76 3.16 -22.92 -6.69
N VAL A 77 4.32 -23.55 -6.52
CA VAL A 77 4.51 -24.99 -6.68
C VAL A 77 4.60 -25.59 -5.28
N LYS A 78 3.64 -26.45 -4.92
CA LYS A 78 3.70 -27.22 -3.67
C LYS A 78 4.76 -28.31 -3.84
N GLU A 79 5.67 -28.43 -2.88
CA GLU A 79 6.49 -29.64 -2.80
C GLU A 79 5.59 -30.77 -2.30
N SER A 80 5.49 -31.84 -3.09
CA SER A 80 4.72 -33.03 -2.77
C SER A 80 5.33 -33.74 -1.58
N THR A 81 4.99 -33.35 -0.35
CA THR A 81 5.35 -34.16 0.83
C THR A 81 4.40 -35.35 0.93
N GLY A 82 4.75 -36.42 0.23
CA GLY A 82 4.32 -37.76 0.62
C GLY A 82 5.01 -38.15 1.93
N THR A 83 4.58 -37.59 3.07
CA THR A 83 4.81 -38.18 4.40
C THR A 83 3.80 -37.60 5.40
N THR A 84 2.84 -38.42 5.81
CA THR A 84 1.88 -38.12 6.88
C THR A 84 2.61 -38.02 8.21
N ILE A 85 2.78 -36.81 8.75
CA ILE A 85 3.21 -36.63 10.14
C ILE A 85 1.96 -36.38 10.98
N ASN A 86 1.53 -37.41 11.72
CA ASN A 86 0.50 -37.29 12.75
C ASN A 86 1.08 -36.52 13.94
N ILE A 87 0.65 -35.28 14.17
CA ILE A 87 0.94 -34.56 15.40
C ILE A 87 -0.38 -34.34 16.15
N ALA A 88 -0.78 -35.34 16.90
CA ALA A 88 -1.63 -35.10 18.06
C ALA A 88 -0.77 -34.44 19.13
N ASN A 89 -1.22 -33.30 19.64
CA ASN A 89 -0.67 -32.54 20.78
C ASN A 89 0.57 -31.67 20.47
N ALA A 90 0.34 -30.43 20.02
CA ALA A 90 1.31 -29.34 20.12
C ALA A 90 0.66 -28.16 20.86
N SER A 91 0.43 -28.34 22.17
CA SER A 91 0.21 -27.23 23.10
C SER A 91 1.58 -26.78 23.58
N HIS A 92 1.86 -25.48 23.47
CA HIS A 92 3.12 -24.80 23.78
C HIS A 92 4.14 -24.76 22.63
N ARG A 93 4.01 -23.71 21.80
CA ARG A 93 4.78 -23.52 20.58
C ARG A 93 6.09 -22.76 20.86
N THR A 94 7.02 -23.41 21.53
CA THR A 94 8.46 -23.06 21.44
C THR A 94 9.09 -24.01 20.44
N ASP A 95 8.75 -23.90 19.17
CA ASP A 95 9.17 -24.88 18.16
C ASP A 95 9.85 -24.23 16.96
N LYS A 96 10.94 -24.87 16.57
CA LYS A 96 11.90 -24.51 15.51
C LYS A 96 11.21 -24.17 14.18
N PRO A 97 11.85 -23.35 13.31
CA PRO A 97 11.31 -23.02 12.00
C PRO A 97 11.01 -24.31 11.21
N LYS A 98 9.74 -24.45 10.84
CA LYS A 98 9.19 -25.59 10.09
C LYS A 98 9.75 -25.58 8.66
N PRO A 99 10.17 -26.72 8.09
CA PRO A 99 10.68 -26.76 6.72
C PRO A 99 9.61 -26.33 5.70
N CYS A 100 10.07 -25.58 4.69
CA CYS A 100 9.28 -24.86 3.69
C CYS A 100 8.58 -25.88 2.76
N ASN A 101 7.24 -25.85 2.64
CA ASN A 101 6.48 -26.87 1.88
C ASN A 101 6.04 -26.40 0.47
N GLY A 102 6.73 -25.39 -0.08
CA GLY A 102 6.47 -24.90 -1.43
C GLY A 102 7.43 -23.80 -1.87
N THR A 103 7.67 -23.74 -3.18
CA THR A 103 8.52 -22.73 -3.83
C THR A 103 7.65 -21.81 -4.67
N CYS A 104 7.78 -20.49 -4.49
CA CYS A 104 7.01 -19.49 -5.22
C CYS A 104 7.87 -18.93 -6.38
N TYR A 105 7.29 -18.85 -7.58
CA TYR A 105 7.94 -18.42 -8.81
C TYR A 105 7.21 -17.21 -9.41
N PHE A 106 7.96 -16.25 -9.95
CA PHE A 106 7.43 -15.06 -10.65
C PHE A 106 7.28 -15.33 -12.15
N ASN A 107 6.51 -16.36 -12.50
CA ASN A 107 6.24 -16.77 -13.87
C ASN A 107 4.73 -16.83 -14.18
N GLY A 108 3.93 -16.13 -13.36
CA GLY A 108 2.49 -15.99 -13.55
C GLY A 108 2.11 -15.07 -14.71
N SER A 109 0.86 -14.60 -14.68
CA SER A 109 0.34 -13.65 -15.68
C SER A 109 1.22 -12.41 -15.78
N GLU A 110 1.35 -11.87 -16.99
CA GLU A 110 2.05 -10.60 -17.19
C GLU A 110 1.35 -9.46 -16.44
N ILE A 111 2.17 -8.62 -15.78
CA ILE A 111 1.71 -7.37 -15.20
C ILE A 111 2.13 -6.28 -16.19
N SER A 112 1.14 -5.73 -16.90
CA SER A 112 1.39 -4.64 -17.86
C SER A 112 1.81 -3.38 -17.12
N PHE A 113 2.89 -2.76 -17.60
CA PHE A 113 3.41 -1.49 -17.12
C PHE A 113 3.61 -0.56 -18.31
N ASP A 114 3.01 0.62 -18.25
CA ASP A 114 3.14 1.68 -19.24
C ASP A 114 3.95 2.83 -18.63
N PRO A 115 5.25 2.95 -18.96
CA PRO A 115 6.10 4.02 -18.44
C PRO A 115 5.59 5.42 -18.84
N GLU A 116 5.00 5.55 -20.03
CA GLU A 116 4.45 6.82 -20.54
C GLU A 116 3.13 7.20 -19.84
N GLY A 117 2.53 6.24 -19.13
CA GLY A 117 1.38 6.43 -18.26
C GLY A 117 1.72 7.10 -16.91
N ILE A 118 2.99 7.31 -16.58
CA ILE A 118 3.42 7.95 -15.34
C ILE A 118 3.44 9.48 -15.52
N TRP A 119 2.92 10.21 -14.52
CA TRP A 119 3.00 11.68 -14.53
C TRP A 119 4.46 12.16 -14.42
N PRO A 120 4.89 13.14 -15.25
CA PRO A 120 6.27 13.64 -15.29
C PRO A 120 6.56 14.59 -14.11
N MET A 121 6.45 14.09 -12.88
CA MET A 121 6.63 14.88 -11.66
C MET A 121 8.12 15.06 -11.28
N ILE A 122 8.45 16.19 -10.68
CA ILE A 122 9.80 16.43 -10.17
C ILE A 122 10.05 15.71 -8.83
N PRO A 123 11.21 15.07 -8.61
CA PRO A 123 11.45 14.34 -7.37
C PRO A 123 11.77 15.25 -6.18
N ASN A 124 11.44 14.79 -4.97
CA ASN A 124 11.96 15.28 -3.68
C ASN A 124 11.88 16.81 -3.45
N ARG A 125 10.74 17.44 -3.75
CA ARG A 125 10.56 18.89 -3.56
C ARG A 125 10.17 19.25 -2.13
N ARG A 126 10.39 20.52 -1.83
CA ARG A 126 9.84 21.25 -0.68
C ARG A 126 8.88 22.33 -1.16
N LEU A 127 8.00 22.78 -0.28
CA LEU A 127 7.08 23.88 -0.59
C LEU A 127 7.84 25.16 -0.98
N SER A 128 9.01 25.37 -0.36
CA SER A 128 9.91 26.50 -0.65
C SER A 128 10.48 26.51 -2.06
N ASP A 129 10.45 25.38 -2.77
CA ASP A 129 10.99 25.26 -4.12
C ASP A 129 9.99 25.75 -5.19
N TYR A 130 8.74 26.02 -4.80
CA TYR A 130 7.71 26.56 -5.67
C TYR A 130 7.60 28.08 -5.51
N THR A 131 7.52 28.79 -6.64
CA THR A 131 7.32 30.24 -6.65
C THR A 131 6.03 30.61 -5.90
N PRO A 132 6.09 31.42 -4.83
CA PRO A 132 4.90 31.82 -4.08
C PRO A 132 3.82 32.42 -4.99
N GLY A 133 2.59 31.92 -4.84
CA GLY A 133 1.43 32.36 -5.62
C GLY A 133 1.23 31.67 -6.98
N SER A 134 2.19 30.86 -7.45
CA SER A 134 2.00 30.04 -8.67
C SER A 134 0.86 29.03 -8.51
N LYS A 135 0.40 28.46 -9.62
CA LYS A 135 -0.57 27.35 -9.60
C LYS A 135 -0.02 26.17 -8.80
N ALA A 136 1.21 25.75 -9.08
CA ALA A 136 1.88 24.66 -8.36
C ALA A 136 1.97 24.93 -6.86
N TYR A 137 2.42 26.12 -6.44
CA TYR A 137 2.49 26.52 -5.04
C TYR A 137 1.13 26.42 -4.34
N ARG A 138 0.07 26.94 -4.97
CA ARG A 138 -1.29 26.89 -4.40
C ARG A 138 -1.81 25.46 -4.26
N GLN A 139 -1.57 24.60 -5.25
CA GLN A 139 -1.96 23.19 -5.16
C GLN A 139 -1.17 22.46 -4.07
N GLU A 140 0.13 22.74 -3.93
CA GLU A 140 0.96 22.17 -2.87
C GLU A 140 0.47 22.56 -1.47
N VAL A 141 0.11 23.84 -1.27
CA VAL A 141 -0.49 24.32 -0.01
C VAL A 141 -1.80 23.57 0.30
N LEU A 142 -2.66 23.35 -0.71
CA LEU A 142 -3.91 22.61 -0.54
C LEU A 142 -3.65 21.14 -0.19
N PHE A 143 -2.69 20.51 -0.87
CA PHE A 143 -2.27 19.13 -0.60
C PHE A 143 -1.72 18.98 0.83
N ASN A 144 -0.76 19.82 1.23
CA ASN A 144 -0.17 19.79 2.58
C ASN A 144 -1.21 20.06 3.68
N LYS A 145 -2.18 20.94 3.42
CA LYS A 145 -3.30 21.16 4.34
C LYS A 145 -4.20 19.92 4.47
N ALA A 146 -4.50 19.24 3.36
CA ALA A 146 -5.28 18.00 3.40
C ALA A 146 -4.53 16.88 4.13
N TYR A 147 -3.24 16.72 3.85
CA TYR A 147 -2.36 15.78 4.55
C TYR A 147 -2.29 16.06 6.05
N THR A 148 -2.11 17.33 6.44
CA THR A 148 -2.09 17.74 7.85
C THR A 148 -3.41 17.43 8.56
N LYS A 149 -4.56 17.67 7.90
CA LYS A 149 -5.87 17.30 8.45
C LYS A 149 -5.99 15.80 8.69
N LEU A 150 -5.55 14.98 7.74
CA LEU A 150 -5.51 13.53 7.91
C LEU A 150 -4.67 13.14 9.13
N LEU A 151 -3.45 13.69 9.26
CA LEU A 151 -2.58 13.41 10.40
C LEU A 151 -3.21 13.83 11.73
N LYS A 152 -3.81 15.01 11.82
CA LYS A 152 -4.52 15.46 13.03
C LYS A 152 -5.72 14.58 13.37
N SER A 153 -6.42 14.06 12.36
CA SER A 153 -7.54 13.13 12.57
C SER A 153 -7.08 11.77 13.08
N LEU A 154 -5.96 11.25 12.54
CA LEU A 154 -5.33 10.02 13.04
C LEU A 154 -4.82 10.18 14.47
N GLU A 155 -4.17 11.31 14.75
CA GLU A 155 -3.70 11.65 16.11
C GLU A 155 -4.86 11.68 17.11
N HIS A 156 -6.00 12.28 16.74
CA HIS A 156 -7.19 12.28 17.58
C HIS A 156 -7.71 10.85 17.84
N ALA A 157 -7.81 10.04 16.78
CA ALA A 157 -8.29 8.67 16.87
C ALA A 157 -7.39 7.81 17.79
N PHE A 158 -6.07 7.94 17.63
CA PHE A 158 -5.09 7.19 18.42
C PHE A 158 -4.94 7.70 19.85
N ASN A 159 -5.38 8.92 20.15
CA ASN A 159 -5.43 9.48 21.50
C ASN A 159 -6.78 9.28 22.19
N GLY A 160 -7.32 8.07 22.09
CA GLY A 160 -8.47 7.63 22.89
C GLY A 160 -9.85 7.87 22.28
N HIS A 161 -9.91 8.18 20.97
CA HIS A 161 -11.17 8.37 20.24
C HIS A 161 -11.24 7.42 19.01
N PRO A 162 -11.08 6.10 19.19
CA PRO A 162 -10.98 5.16 18.07
C PRO A 162 -12.19 5.17 17.12
N GLU A 163 -13.36 5.62 17.59
CA GLU A 163 -14.56 5.85 16.79
C GLU A 163 -14.37 6.90 15.69
N SER A 164 -13.45 7.85 15.86
CA SER A 164 -13.15 8.89 14.86
C SER A 164 -12.20 8.41 13.75
N LEU A 165 -11.84 7.12 13.72
CA LEU A 165 -11.00 6.56 12.67
C LEU A 165 -11.69 6.62 11.30
N GLU A 166 -13.02 6.51 11.25
CA GLU A 166 -13.80 6.63 10.00
C GLU A 166 -13.65 8.02 9.36
N ASP A 167 -13.55 9.08 10.18
CA ASP A 167 -13.30 10.44 9.69
C ASP A 167 -11.93 10.54 9.03
N ALA A 168 -10.91 9.91 9.63
CA ALA A 168 -9.57 9.86 9.06
C ALA A 168 -9.57 9.11 7.72
N ILE A 169 -10.29 7.99 7.61
CA ILE A 169 -10.48 7.26 6.36
C ILE A 169 -11.16 8.14 5.31
N GLY A 170 -12.19 8.91 5.68
CA GLY A 170 -12.81 9.90 4.81
C GLY A 170 -11.81 10.93 4.28
N LEU A 171 -10.92 11.44 5.14
CA LEU A 171 -9.87 12.38 4.76
C LEU A 171 -8.82 11.77 3.83
N MET A 172 -8.57 10.46 3.87
CA MET A 172 -7.66 9.78 2.92
C MET A 172 -8.10 9.97 1.46
N TYR A 173 -9.41 9.88 1.18
CA TYR A 173 -9.95 10.17 -0.15
C TYR A 173 -9.75 11.64 -0.55
N GLY A 174 -9.83 12.55 0.42
CA GLY A 174 -9.50 13.97 0.22
C GLY A 174 -8.03 14.17 -0.17
N VAL A 175 -7.10 13.49 0.50
CA VAL A 175 -5.67 13.51 0.15
C VAL A 175 -5.46 12.97 -1.27
N GLU A 176 -6.10 11.86 -1.64
CA GLU A 176 -6.01 11.30 -2.99
C GLU A 176 -6.48 12.30 -4.07
N LEU A 177 -7.59 13.00 -3.81
CA LEU A 177 -8.11 14.01 -4.73
C LEU A 177 -7.12 15.15 -4.94
N HIS A 178 -6.59 15.71 -3.85
CA HIS A 178 -5.61 16.80 -3.93
C HIS A 178 -4.30 16.35 -4.59
N LEU A 179 -3.84 15.13 -4.29
CA LEU A 179 -2.66 14.54 -4.92
C LEU A 179 -2.84 14.42 -6.43
N LYS A 180 -3.98 13.90 -6.89
CA LYS A 180 -4.28 13.76 -8.33
C LYS A 180 -4.34 15.09 -9.07
N THR A 181 -4.76 16.16 -8.42
CA THR A 181 -4.72 17.51 -9.00
C THR A 181 -3.28 18.03 -9.03
N LEU A 182 -2.53 17.85 -7.94
CA LEU A 182 -1.14 18.28 -7.83
C LEU A 182 -0.25 17.63 -8.90
N LEU A 183 -0.33 16.30 -9.07
CA LEU A 183 0.47 15.54 -10.04
C LEU A 183 0.19 15.91 -11.51
N ARG A 184 -0.92 16.62 -11.77
CA ARG A 184 -1.31 17.15 -13.09
C ARG A 184 -1.06 18.65 -13.22
N THR A 185 -0.40 19.27 -12.26
CA THR A 185 -0.13 20.70 -12.25
C THR A 185 1.32 20.92 -12.65
N PRO A 186 1.59 21.50 -13.83
CA PRO A 186 2.93 21.94 -14.22
C PRO A 186 3.53 22.92 -13.21
N VAL A 187 4.85 22.85 -13.05
CA VAL A 187 5.60 23.75 -12.16
C VAL A 187 5.57 25.19 -12.69
N ASP A 188 5.65 25.35 -14.01
CA ASP A 188 5.42 26.61 -14.71
C ASP A 188 3.92 26.79 -14.96
N ASP A 189 3.38 27.97 -14.67
CA ASP A 189 1.96 28.28 -14.88
C ASP A 189 1.50 28.17 -16.34
N ASN A 190 2.43 28.25 -17.30
CA ASN A 190 2.20 28.06 -18.74
C ASN A 190 2.65 26.69 -19.26
N GLY A 191 3.11 25.80 -18.39
CA GLY A 191 3.56 24.46 -18.76
C GLY A 191 2.43 23.54 -19.21
N ASP A 192 2.79 22.44 -19.87
CA ASP A 192 1.87 21.38 -20.31
C ASP A 192 1.87 20.23 -19.28
N PRO A 193 0.71 19.84 -18.70
CA PRO A 193 0.58 18.73 -17.76
C PRO A 193 1.07 17.37 -18.27
N ASP A 194 1.04 17.14 -19.58
CA ASP A 194 1.43 15.86 -20.18
C ASP A 194 2.91 15.79 -20.52
N ILE A 195 3.59 16.94 -20.60
CA ILE A 195 5.05 17.05 -20.84
C ILE A 195 5.81 17.26 -19.54
N GLY A 196 5.25 18.04 -18.61
CA GLY A 196 5.87 18.42 -17.36
C GLY A 196 6.93 19.53 -17.51
N PRO A 197 7.78 19.73 -16.47
CA PRO A 197 7.73 19.06 -15.18
C PRO A 197 6.48 19.41 -14.38
N ASN A 198 5.83 18.41 -13.80
CA ASN A 198 4.70 18.58 -12.90
C ASN A 198 5.15 18.65 -11.45
N ALA A 199 4.35 19.33 -10.62
CA ALA A 199 4.52 19.41 -9.19
C ALA A 199 4.41 18.01 -8.54
N SER A 200 5.11 17.85 -7.43
CA SER A 200 5.13 16.63 -6.62
C SER A 200 4.80 16.93 -5.16
N PRO A 201 4.12 15.98 -4.47
CA PRO A 201 3.74 16.15 -3.08
C PRO A 201 4.96 16.27 -2.18
N THR A 202 4.96 17.28 -1.31
CA THR A 202 6.05 17.50 -0.34
C THR A 202 5.76 16.84 1.00
N PHE A 203 4.50 16.48 1.28
CA PHE A 203 4.04 15.90 2.56
C PHE A 203 4.47 16.72 3.78
N GLU A 204 4.47 18.05 3.64
CA GLU A 204 4.86 18.93 4.73
C GLU A 204 3.69 19.15 5.69
N PHE A 205 3.98 19.11 6.99
CA PHE A 205 3.02 19.45 8.01
C PHE A 205 2.83 20.97 8.10
N THR A 206 1.58 21.42 8.03
CA THR A 206 1.20 22.83 8.10
C THR A 206 0.34 23.08 9.35
N PRO A 207 0.87 23.76 10.39
CA PRO A 207 0.19 23.94 11.68
C PRO A 207 -1.21 24.58 11.59
#